data_AF-A0A7V9KLD9-F1
#
_entry.id   AF-A0A7V9KLD9-F1
#
_cell.length_a   1.000
_cell.length_b   1.000
_cell.length_c   1.000
_cell.angle_alpha   90.00
_cell.angle_beta   90.00
_cell.angle_gamma   90.00
#
_symmetry.space_group_name_H-M   'P 1'
#
loop_
_entity.id
_entity.type
_entity.pdbx_description
1 polymer ?
#
loop_
_entity_poly.entity_id
_entity_poly.type
_entity_poly.pdbx_seq_one_letter_code
_entity_poly.pdbx_strand_id
1 'polypeptide(L)'
;HPRSLQIILAGVVPAVYGAVTGYFLGVSEATYLVLSVIGIVGGIGAGFDHVGPAAGAKRGLMAGVIFGGAILIAHEIHGAAAKADLPDPAVLLVLATALLGSAFAALGGLLRARVATT
;
A
#
# COMPACT_ATOMS: atom_id res chain seq x y z
N HIS A 1 -11.50 3.69 17.15
CA HIS A 1 -11.26 2.23 17.15
C HIS A 1 -10.30 1.82 18.28
N PRO A 2 -10.44 0.61 18.85
CA PRO A 2 -9.46 0.08 19.80
C PRO A 2 -8.06 0.03 19.18
N ARG A 3 -7.02 0.23 20.00
CA ARG A 3 -5.62 0.33 19.51
C ARG A 3 -5.16 -0.92 18.76
N SER A 4 -5.61 -2.10 19.17
CA SER A 4 -5.31 -3.37 18.48
C SER A 4 -5.77 -3.38 17.03
N LEU A 5 -7.01 -2.94 16.77
CA LEU A 5 -7.54 -2.88 15.42
C LEU A 5 -6.79 -1.85 14.56
N GLN A 6 -6.38 -0.73 15.15
CA GLN A 6 -5.55 0.26 14.45
C GLN A 6 -4.21 -0.35 14.03
N ILE A 7 -3.53 -1.09 14.90
CA ILE A 7 -2.24 -1.73 14.56
C ILE A 7 -2.43 -2.77 13.43
N ILE A 8 -3.48 -3.58 13.51
CA ILE A 8 -3.77 -4.61 12.51
C ILE A 8 -4.05 -3.97 11.15
N LEU A 9 -5.02 -3.06 11.08
CA LEU A 9 -5.41 -2.42 9.83
C LEU A 9 -4.32 -1.48 9.30
N ALA A 10 -3.58 -0.82 10.21
CA ALA A 10 -2.58 0.17 9.83
C ALA A 10 -1.26 -0.42 9.34
N GLY A 11 -0.83 -1.52 9.98
CA GLY A 11 0.48 -2.13 9.76
C GLY A 11 0.43 -3.58 9.29
N VAL A 12 -0.30 -4.46 9.98
CA VAL A 12 -0.28 -5.90 9.67
C VAL A 12 -0.85 -6.18 8.29
N VAL A 13 -2.02 -5.62 7.97
CA VAL A 13 -2.66 -5.82 6.66
C VAL A 13 -1.77 -5.38 5.49
N PRO A 14 -1.23 -4.14 5.44
CA PRO A 14 -0.35 -3.75 4.34
C PRO A 14 0.96 -4.54 4.32
N ALA A 15 1.50 -4.95 5.47
CA ALA A 15 2.71 -5.77 5.51
C ALA A 15 2.47 -7.16 4.92
N VAL A 16 1.41 -7.85 5.33
CA VAL A 16 1.07 -9.19 4.82
C VAL A 16 0.73 -9.12 3.32
N TYR A 17 -0.07 -8.15 2.91
CA TYR A 17 -0.42 -7.97 1.51
C TYR A 17 0.80 -7.61 0.64
N GLY A 18 1.72 -6.79 1.18
CA GLY A 18 3.00 -6.48 0.55
C GLY A 18 3.89 -7.70 0.43
N ALA A 19 3.97 -8.53 1.47
CA ALA A 19 4.76 -9.75 1.45
C ALA A 19 4.24 -10.77 0.42
N VAL A 20 2.92 -10.94 0.31
CA VAL A 20 2.30 -11.78 -0.73
C VAL A 20 2.62 -11.23 -2.12
N THR A 21 2.51 -9.91 -2.30
CA THR A 21 2.86 -9.25 -3.57
C THR A 21 4.34 -9.47 -3.92
N GLY A 22 5.25 -9.29 -2.96
CA GLY A 22 6.69 -9.51 -3.12
C GLY A 22 7.08 -10.96 -3.39
N TYR A 23 6.35 -11.93 -2.83
CA TYR A 23 6.51 -13.33 -3.22
C TYR A 23 6.21 -13.52 -4.71
N PHE A 24 5.13 -12.93 -5.22
CA PHE A 24 4.77 -13.05 -6.63
C PHE A 24 5.70 -12.31 -7.58
N LEU A 25 6.50 -11.35 -7.10
CA LEU A 25 7.53 -10.69 -7.91
C LEU A 25 8.55 -11.71 -8.48
N GLY A 26 8.86 -12.77 -7.74
CA GLY A 26 9.73 -13.87 -8.22
C GLY A 26 8.99 -14.98 -8.98
N VAL A 27 7.65 -15.00 -8.95
CA VAL A 27 6.83 -16.12 -9.45
C VAL A 27 6.06 -15.78 -10.72
N SER A 28 5.42 -14.62 -10.79
CA SER A 28 4.55 -14.20 -11.91
C SER A 28 4.45 -12.68 -11.97
N GLU A 29 5.00 -12.09 -13.03
CA GLU A 29 4.93 -10.64 -13.29
C GLU A 29 3.48 -10.15 -13.33
N ALA A 30 2.61 -10.83 -14.07
CA ALA A 30 1.20 -10.46 -14.18
C ALA A 30 0.50 -10.45 -12.82
N THR A 31 0.77 -11.46 -11.98
CA THR A 31 0.17 -11.54 -10.64
C THR A 31 0.71 -10.43 -9.73
N TYR A 32 2.02 -10.18 -9.75
CA TYR A 32 2.64 -9.08 -9.04
C TYR A 32 2.02 -7.72 -9.41
N LEU A 33 1.86 -7.46 -10.71
CA LEU A 33 1.29 -6.20 -11.21
C LEU A 33 -0.17 -6.04 -10.78
N VAL A 34 -1.01 -7.07 -10.94
CA VAL A 34 -2.41 -7.04 -10.52
C VAL A 34 -2.53 -6.79 -9.02
N LEU A 35 -1.77 -7.51 -8.19
CA LEU A 35 -1.77 -7.32 -6.75
C LEU A 35 -1.29 -5.92 -6.35
N SER A 36 -0.26 -5.39 -7.03
CA SER A 36 0.26 -4.04 -6.81
C SER A 36 -0.80 -2.98 -7.07
N VAL A 37 -1.51 -3.08 -8.21
CA VAL A 37 -2.60 -2.17 -8.56
C VAL A 37 -3.74 -2.25 -7.54
N ILE A 38 -4.17 -3.45 -7.16
CA ILE A 38 -5.22 -3.63 -6.14
C ILE A 38 -4.78 -3.02 -4.81
N GLY A 39 -3.52 -3.21 -4.39
CA GLY A 39 -2.99 -2.66 -3.15
C GLY A 39 -3.01 -1.13 -3.14
N ILE A 40 -2.59 -0.49 -4.24
CA ILE A 40 -2.59 0.97 -4.39
C ILE A 40 -4.02 1.52 -4.45
N VAL A 41 -4.89 0.94 -5.28
CA VAL A 41 -6.28 1.37 -5.44
C VAL A 41 -7.08 1.16 -4.15
N GLY A 42 -6.83 0.07 -3.44
CA GLY A 42 -7.41 -0.20 -2.11
C GLY A 42 -7.12 0.92 -1.09
N GLY A 43 -6.08 1.72 -1.31
CA GLY A 43 -5.78 2.93 -0.56
C GLY A 43 -6.96 3.92 -0.50
N ILE A 44 -7.80 3.99 -1.55
CA ILE A 44 -9.01 4.82 -1.54
C ILE A 44 -9.96 4.38 -0.42
N GLY A 45 -10.21 3.07 -0.30
CA GLY A 45 -11.06 2.52 0.75
C GLY A 45 -10.50 2.80 2.14
N ALA A 46 -9.20 2.56 2.34
CA ALA A 46 -8.53 2.84 3.62
C ALA A 46 -8.54 4.35 3.98
N GLY A 47 -8.46 5.22 2.98
CA GLY A 47 -8.58 6.66 3.14
C GLY A 47 -10.00 7.10 3.52
N PHE A 48 -11.02 6.44 2.98
CA PHE A 48 -12.43 6.74 3.23
C PHE A 48 -12.84 6.54 4.70
N ASP A 49 -12.12 5.72 5.47
CA ASP A 49 -12.32 5.60 6.91
C ASP A 49 -11.93 6.86 7.70
N HIS A 50 -11.26 7.83 7.06
CA HIS A 50 -10.75 9.04 7.68
C HIS A 50 -11.40 10.28 7.05
N VAL A 51 -11.98 11.15 7.89
CA VAL A 51 -12.62 12.38 7.40
C VAL A 51 -11.54 13.38 6.98
N GLY A 52 -11.51 13.71 5.68
CA GLY A 52 -10.68 14.76 5.11
C GLY A 52 -9.40 14.24 4.41
N PRO A 53 -8.95 14.94 3.35
CA PRO A 53 -7.84 14.49 2.51
C PRO A 53 -6.52 14.36 3.27
N ALA A 54 -6.22 15.28 4.20
CA ALA A 54 -4.98 15.23 4.98
C ALA A 54 -4.94 14.03 5.95
N ALA A 55 -6.08 13.61 6.51
CA ALA A 55 -6.15 12.45 7.37
C ALA A 55 -5.96 11.15 6.56
N GLY A 56 -6.62 11.06 5.40
CA GLY A 56 -6.42 9.97 4.43
C GLY A 56 -4.96 9.88 3.96
N ALA A 57 -4.36 11.00 3.56
CA ALA A 57 -2.97 11.07 3.08
C ALA A 57 -1.98 10.47 4.08
N LYS A 58 -2.06 10.87 5.36
CA LYS A 58 -1.19 10.33 6.42
C LYS A 58 -1.34 8.82 6.59
N ARG A 59 -2.59 8.32 6.52
CA ARG A 59 -2.87 6.88 6.60
C ARG A 59 -2.27 6.13 5.42
N GLY A 60 -2.47 6.66 4.21
CA GLY A 60 -1.96 6.10 2.95
C GLY A 60 -0.43 6.11 2.87
N LEU A 61 0.21 7.18 3.34
CA LEU A 61 1.67 7.26 3.40
C LEU A 61 2.27 6.12 4.23
N MET A 62 1.76 5.94 5.46
CA MET A 62 2.22 4.85 6.33
C MET A 62 1.93 3.47 5.75
N ALA A 63 0.74 3.26 5.17
CA ALA A 63 0.40 2.00 4.51
C ALA A 63 1.32 1.71 3.32
N GLY A 64 1.59 2.72 2.49
CA GLY A 64 2.41 2.60 1.29
C GLY A 64 3.87 2.29 1.61
N VAL A 65 4.47 2.94 2.62
CA VAL A 65 5.82 2.60 3.09
C VAL A 65 5.89 1.14 3.56
N ILE A 66 4.93 0.71 4.36
CA ILE A 66 4.89 -0.67 4.88
C ILE A 66 4.69 -1.68 3.74
N PHE A 67 3.78 -1.37 2.82
CA PHE A 67 3.48 -2.21 1.66
C PHE A 67 4.69 -2.37 0.74
N GLY A 68 5.29 -1.27 0.28
CA GLY A 68 6.48 -1.30 -0.58
C GLY A 68 7.69 -1.94 0.11
N GLY A 69 7.91 -1.64 1.39
CA GLY A 69 8.96 -2.25 2.18
C GLY A 69 8.78 -3.77 2.30
N ALA A 70 7.56 -4.23 2.58
CA ALA A 70 7.25 -5.65 2.69
C ALA A 70 7.38 -6.40 1.35
N ILE A 71 7.10 -5.75 0.21
CA ILE A 71 7.37 -6.31 -1.12
C ILE A 71 8.86 -6.62 -1.26
N LEU A 72 9.73 -5.63 -1.01
CA LEU A 72 11.16 -5.79 -1.19
C LEU A 72 11.74 -6.83 -0.22
N ILE A 73 11.35 -6.76 1.07
CA ILE A 73 11.81 -7.71 2.09
C ILE A 73 11.38 -9.15 1.73
N ALA A 74 10.11 -9.36 1.36
CA ALA A 74 9.63 -10.70 1.04
C ALA A 74 10.25 -11.26 -0.25
N HIS A 75 10.48 -10.40 -1.25
CA HIS A 75 11.16 -10.80 -2.47
C HIS A 75 12.63 -11.18 -2.22
N GLU A 76 13.33 -10.39 -1.40
CA GLU A 76 14.71 -10.70 -0.99
C GLU A 76 14.79 -12.03 -0.24
N ILE A 77 13.86 -12.28 0.70
CA ILE A 77 13.76 -13.56 1.42
C ILE A 77 13.47 -14.72 0.45
N HIS A 78 12.63 -14.50 -0.56
CA HIS A 78 12.35 -15.50 -1.59
C HIS A 78 13.61 -15.84 -2.40
N GLY A 79 14.44 -14.84 -2.73
CA GLY A 79 15.75 -15.03 -3.38
C GLY A 79 15.71 -15.42 -4.86
N ALA A 80 14.53 -15.39 -5.50
CA ALA A 80 14.40 -15.61 -6.94
C ALA A 80 14.66 -14.32 -7.71
N ALA A 81 15.06 -14.43 -8.97
CA ALA A 81 15.15 -13.27 -9.86
C ALA A 81 13.77 -12.60 -10.00
N ALA A 82 13.74 -11.27 -9.92
CA ALA A 82 12.54 -10.48 -10.17
C ALA A 82 12.05 -10.72 -11.61
N LYS A 83 10.75 -11.00 -11.75
CA LYS A 83 10.08 -11.16 -13.06
C LYS A 83 9.46 -9.87 -13.59
N ALA A 84 9.26 -8.87 -12.72
CA ALA A 84 8.83 -7.55 -13.11
C ALA A 84 9.98 -6.56 -12.93
N ASP A 85 10.04 -5.55 -13.79
CA ASP A 85 11.05 -4.50 -13.68
C ASP A 85 10.82 -3.68 -12.40
N LEU A 86 11.82 -3.70 -11.54
CA LEU A 86 11.88 -2.80 -10.39
C LEU A 86 12.61 -1.51 -10.78
N PRO A 87 12.28 -0.38 -10.12
CA PRO A 87 13.11 0.81 -10.17
C PRO A 87 14.56 0.49 -9.75
N ASP A 88 15.53 1.24 -10.30
CA ASP A 88 16.91 1.20 -9.85
C ASP A 88 17.30 2.57 -9.26
N PRO A 89 17.59 2.68 -7.96
CA PRO A 89 17.62 1.61 -6.95
C PRO A 89 16.23 1.13 -6.51
N ALA A 90 16.12 -0.15 -6.15
CA ALA A 90 14.85 -0.82 -5.78
C ALA A 90 14.07 -0.12 -4.66
N VAL A 91 14.75 0.59 -3.75
CA VAL A 91 14.13 1.37 -2.66
C VAL A 91 13.18 2.46 -3.19
N LEU A 92 13.33 2.90 -4.44
CA LEU A 92 12.39 3.84 -5.06
C LEU A 92 10.97 3.27 -5.19
N LEU A 93 10.79 1.94 -5.16
CA LEU A 93 9.48 1.31 -5.05
C LEU A 93 8.76 1.71 -3.75
N VAL A 94 9.48 1.78 -2.63
CA VAL A 94 8.92 2.20 -1.33
C VAL A 94 8.45 3.65 -1.42
N LEU A 95 9.24 4.52 -2.06
CA LEU A 95 8.86 5.91 -2.28
C LEU A 95 7.61 6.00 -3.17
N ALA A 96 7.58 5.26 -4.29
CA ALA A 96 6.45 5.27 -5.22
C ALA A 96 5.16 4.78 -4.54
N THR A 97 5.21 3.67 -3.83
CA THR A 97 4.05 3.12 -3.09
C THR A 97 3.59 4.03 -1.96
N ALA A 98 4.51 4.70 -1.27
CA ALA A 98 4.19 5.71 -0.25
C ALA A 98 3.46 6.93 -0.85
N LEU A 99 3.96 7.45 -1.98
CA LEU A 99 3.35 8.59 -2.67
C LEU A 99 1.97 8.25 -3.26
N LEU A 100 1.87 7.13 -3.97
CA LEU A 100 0.62 6.66 -4.55
C LEU A 100 -0.39 6.31 -3.46
N GLY A 101 0.04 5.60 -2.41
CA GLY A 101 -0.80 5.27 -1.27
C GLY A 101 -1.33 6.53 -0.57
N SER A 102 -0.46 7.53 -0.35
CA SER A 102 -0.86 8.83 0.20
C SER A 102 -1.90 9.54 -0.70
N ALA A 103 -1.65 9.61 -2.01
CA ALA A 103 -2.55 10.28 -2.96
C ALA A 103 -3.93 9.60 -3.04
N PHE A 104 -3.97 8.27 -3.18
CA PHE A 104 -5.21 7.51 -3.29
C PHE A 104 -5.99 7.52 -1.96
N ALA A 105 -5.32 7.44 -0.82
CA ALA A 105 -5.97 7.58 0.47
C ALA A 105 -6.46 9.02 0.74
N ALA A 106 -5.76 10.04 0.26
CA ALA A 106 -6.24 11.42 0.30
C ALA A 106 -7.53 11.58 -0.50
N LEU A 107 -7.62 10.96 -1.68
CA LEU A 107 -8.86 10.89 -2.46
C LEU A 107 -9.99 10.21 -1.67
N GLY A 108 -9.71 9.07 -1.04
CA GLY A 108 -10.65 8.40 -0.14
C GLY A 108 -11.19 9.31 0.97
N GLY A 109 -10.28 9.99 1.67
CA GLY A 109 -10.65 10.90 2.76
C GLY A 109 -11.41 12.15 2.28
N LEU A 110 -11.12 12.62 1.06
CA LEU A 110 -11.89 13.68 0.40
C LEU A 110 -13.32 13.21 0.11
N LEU A 111 -13.49 12.02 -0.46
CA LEU A 111 -14.81 11.44 -0.73
C LEU A 111 -15.60 11.27 0.57
N ARG A 112 -14.95 10.84 1.66
CA ARG A 112 -15.58 10.74 2.97
C ARG A 112 -16.06 12.09 3.49
N ALA A 113 -15.24 13.13 3.36
CA ALA A 113 -15.62 14.47 3.79
C ALA A 113 -16.86 14.98 3.04
N ARG A 114 -16.96 14.72 1.73
CA ARG A 114 -18.13 15.09 0.92
C ARG A 114 -19.40 14.40 1.37
N VAL A 115 -19.34 13.10 1.66
CA VAL A 115 -20.49 12.33 2.17
C VAL A 115 -20.91 12.79 3.57
N ALA A 116 -19.97 13.25 4.41
CA ALA A 116 -20.29 13.75 5.74
C ALA A 116 -20.94 15.15 5.75
N THR A 117 -20.84 15.89 4.64
CA THR A 117 -21.40 17.24 4.49
C THR A 117 -22.76 17.28 3.77
N THR A 118 -23.22 16.15 3.24
CA THR A 118 -24.55 15.96 2.62
C THR A 118 -25.52 15.32 3.60
#